data_AF-A0A2G6DK79-F1
#
_entry.id   AF-A0A2G6DK79-F1
#
_cell.length_a   1.000
_cell.length_b   1.000
_cell.length_c   1.000
_cell.angle_alpha   90.00
_cell.angle_beta   90.00
_cell.angle_gamma   90.00
#
_symmetry.space_group_name_H-M   'P 1'
#
loop_
_entity.id
_entity.type
_entity.pdbx_description
1 polymer ?
#
loop_
_entity_poly.entity_id
_entity_poly.type
_entity_poly.pdbx_seq_one_letter_code
_entity_poly.pdbx_strand_id
1 'polypeptide(L)'
;MAGLIFFLYLLVLVAVLYALWRWLANLMATLNIAHEKRLMLDIIAVTLAAFLGMMLGLKIYHRLKAPDPLSISNPTPATASASNTTRQASPAQTNVATPIATPAVSSNPPTSNAAQQSQQTSNAQNPSNPAAPAIALAKKQALSDQQQLLLYIETYHKDLYEQWATLKADIRELEASFHLLNKLAQQTPKQREMLAGIAQIRQESHRHLQRLLQEVDQQLMNFWVHYKTGNQQDAEQKFNRQAEHLVKQIKQWRGDQLKSKQREEKLITLYLQRTGNALKNNQLPSTNMGITSYSKANRDLLQRWAQLNMSTELTANLAQLQDRRVQINQHRKQLEDYIQQYPSLKPSLDRTAYLWTVALQQNLYAEYRLLQIVEIEYLLEHLRIDLAATALKQLDRDLRTYMPGMINAVERHLLNAEKAYRPDSLK
;
A
#
# COMPACT_ATOMS: atom_id res chain seq x y z
N MET A 1 -16.79 -28.52 -38.73
CA MET A 1 -17.58 -28.88 -37.53
C MET A 1 -17.53 -27.81 -36.43
N ALA A 2 -16.35 -27.44 -35.91
CA ALA A 2 -16.23 -26.49 -34.78
C ALA A 2 -16.86 -25.09 -35.02
N GLY A 3 -16.76 -24.55 -36.25
CA GLY A 3 -17.34 -23.24 -36.58
C GLY A 3 -18.89 -23.21 -36.58
N LEU A 4 -19.53 -24.31 -36.99
CA LEU A 4 -20.99 -24.43 -36.99
C LEU A 4 -21.54 -24.46 -35.56
N ILE A 5 -20.87 -25.22 -34.68
CA ILE A 5 -21.23 -25.32 -33.26
C ILE A 5 -21.10 -23.95 -32.58
N PHE A 6 -20.02 -23.22 -32.84
CA PHE A 6 -19.81 -21.87 -32.31
C PHE A 6 -20.92 -20.91 -32.75
N PHE A 7 -21.30 -20.94 -34.03
CA PHE A 7 -22.37 -20.09 -34.56
C PHE A 7 -23.72 -20.40 -33.89
N LEU A 8 -24.02 -21.69 -33.64
CA LEU A 8 -25.24 -22.12 -32.98
C LEU A 8 -25.28 -21.65 -31.51
N TYR A 9 -24.16 -21.70 -30.79
CA TYR A 9 -24.03 -21.13 -29.45
C TYR A 9 -24.24 -19.61 -29.43
N LEU A 10 -23.71 -18.88 -30.42
CA LEU A 10 -23.91 -17.44 -30.54
C LEU A 10 -25.39 -17.11 -30.74
N LEU A 11 -26.09 -17.86 -31.59
CA LEU A 11 -27.51 -17.67 -31.88
C LEU A 11 -28.38 -17.94 -30.65
N VAL A 12 -28.08 -19.00 -29.90
CA VAL A 12 -28.76 -19.30 -28.62
C VAL A 12 -28.49 -18.21 -27.58
N LEU A 13 -27.26 -17.69 -27.48
CA LEU A 13 -26.93 -16.60 -26.57
C LEU A 13 -27.75 -15.34 -26.87
N VAL A 14 -27.83 -14.95 -28.15
CA VAL A 14 -28.63 -13.79 -28.59
C VAL A 14 -30.11 -13.99 -28.29
N ALA A 15 -30.65 -15.19 -28.53
CA ALA A 15 -32.04 -15.50 -28.21
C ALA A 15 -32.33 -15.42 -26.70
N VAL A 16 -31.43 -15.92 -25.85
CA VAL A 16 -31.55 -15.83 -24.39
C VAL A 16 -31.48 -14.38 -23.90
N LEU A 17 -30.54 -13.58 -24.43
CA LEU A 17 -30.43 -12.15 -24.11
C LEU A 17 -31.71 -11.39 -24.50
N TYR A 18 -32.27 -11.69 -25.67
CA TYR A 18 -33.52 -11.07 -26.12
C TYR A 18 -34.71 -11.46 -25.25
N ALA A 19 -34.84 -12.74 -24.88
CA ALA A 19 -35.89 -13.21 -23.98
C ALA A 19 -35.76 -12.57 -22.58
N LEU A 20 -34.54 -12.47 -22.05
CA LEU A 20 -34.26 -11.82 -20.77
C LEU A 20 -34.63 -10.33 -20.80
N TRP A 21 -34.23 -9.62 -21.86
CA TRP A 21 -34.58 -8.21 -22.06
C TRP A 21 -36.09 -8.00 -22.08
N ARG A 22 -36.82 -8.83 -22.85
CA ARG A 22 -38.28 -8.73 -22.94
C ARG A 22 -38.97 -9.05 -21.60
N TRP A 23 -38.47 -10.04 -20.86
CA TRP A 23 -38.95 -10.35 -19.52
C TRP A 23 -38.71 -9.19 -18.54
N LEU A 24 -37.51 -8.61 -18.56
CA LEU A 24 -37.16 -7.47 -17.71
C LEU A 24 -38.01 -6.23 -18.04
N ALA A 25 -38.24 -5.96 -19.33
CA ALA A 25 -39.08 -4.84 -19.76
C ALA A 25 -40.53 -4.97 -19.25
N ASN A 26 -41.09 -6.19 -19.28
CA ASN A 26 -42.42 -6.48 -18.73
C ASN A 26 -42.45 -6.37 -17.20
N LEU A 27 -41.41 -6.83 -16.51
CA LEU A 27 -41.27 -6.69 -15.06
C LEU A 27 -41.14 -5.21 -14.64
N MET A 28 -40.41 -4.41 -15.41
CA MET A 28 -40.28 -2.97 -15.15
C MET A 28 -41.58 -2.21 -15.43
N ALA A 29 -42.40 -2.67 -16.38
CA ALA A 29 -43.72 -2.09 -16.63
C ALA A 29 -44.71 -2.34 -15.48
N THR A 30 -44.55 -3.44 -14.73
CA THR A 30 -45.43 -3.78 -13.60
C THR A 30 -45.04 -3.08 -12.29
N LEU A 31 -43.78 -2.65 -12.13
CA LEU A 31 -43.28 -2.14 -10.86
C LEU A 31 -43.50 -0.63 -10.60
N ASN A 32 -44.17 0.12 -11.48
CA ASN A 32 -44.44 1.56 -11.35
C ASN A 32 -43.25 2.39 -10.82
N ILE A 33 -42.05 2.09 -11.32
CA ILE A 33 -40.81 2.76 -10.93
C ILE A 33 -40.68 4.07 -11.73
N ALA A 34 -40.30 5.16 -11.06
CA ALA A 34 -40.03 6.44 -11.69
C ALA A 34 -39.04 6.31 -12.87
N HIS A 35 -39.30 7.04 -13.96
CA HIS A 35 -38.61 6.88 -15.24
C HIS A 35 -37.07 6.97 -15.14
N GLU A 36 -36.58 7.82 -14.23
CA GLU A 36 -35.15 8.03 -14.00
C GLU A 36 -34.46 6.79 -13.37
N LYS A 37 -35.15 6.08 -12.46
CA LYS A 37 -34.64 4.85 -11.86
C LYS A 37 -34.70 3.66 -12.83
N ARG A 38 -35.60 3.69 -13.81
CA ARG A 38 -35.72 2.67 -14.85
C ARG A 38 -34.49 2.63 -15.74
N LEU A 39 -33.98 3.79 -16.14
CA LEU A 39 -32.79 3.89 -17.00
C LEU A 39 -31.52 3.40 -16.30
N MET A 40 -31.35 3.69 -15.01
CA MET A 40 -30.24 3.12 -14.23
C MET A 40 -30.32 1.59 -14.12
N LEU A 41 -31.51 1.05 -13.90
CA LEU A 41 -31.70 -0.40 -13.72
C LEU A 41 -31.44 -1.17 -15.02
N ASP A 42 -31.86 -0.61 -16.16
CA ASP A 42 -31.57 -1.17 -17.49
C ASP A 42 -30.06 -1.18 -17.77
N ILE A 43 -29.34 -0.08 -17.46
CA ILE A 43 -27.89 -0.02 -17.64
C ILE A 43 -27.19 -1.06 -16.76
N ILE A 44 -27.59 -1.18 -15.48
CA ILE A 44 -27.01 -2.16 -14.56
C ILE A 44 -27.24 -3.59 -15.08
N ALA A 45 -28.45 -3.91 -15.52
CA ALA A 45 -28.78 -5.25 -16.02
C ALA A 45 -27.99 -5.61 -17.28
N VAL A 46 -27.87 -4.67 -18.24
CA VAL A 46 -27.08 -4.88 -19.48
C VAL A 46 -25.61 -5.05 -19.17
N THR A 47 -25.06 -4.24 -18.26
CA THR A 47 -23.65 -4.32 -17.86
C THR A 47 -23.34 -5.65 -17.18
N LEU A 48 -24.24 -6.14 -16.32
CA LEU A 48 -24.09 -7.41 -15.61
C LEU A 48 -24.16 -8.61 -16.58
N ALA A 49 -25.08 -8.57 -17.53
CA ALA A 49 -25.23 -9.60 -18.56
C ALA A 49 -24.00 -9.67 -19.48
N ALA A 50 -23.46 -8.52 -19.90
CA ALA A 50 -22.24 -8.45 -20.70
C ALA A 50 -21.02 -9.01 -19.94
N PHE A 51 -20.89 -8.68 -18.65
CA PHE A 51 -19.82 -9.19 -17.79
C PHE A 51 -19.89 -10.72 -17.62
N LEU A 52 -21.09 -11.27 -17.37
CA LEU A 52 -21.31 -12.71 -17.28
C LEU A 52 -20.99 -13.43 -18.59
N GLY A 53 -21.41 -12.85 -19.73
CA GLY A 53 -21.08 -13.37 -21.07
C GLY A 53 -19.58 -13.41 -21.33
N MET A 54 -18.84 -12.36 -20.96
CA MET A 54 -17.39 -12.29 -21.10
C MET A 54 -16.68 -13.33 -20.21
N MET A 55 -17.11 -13.49 -18.96
CA MET A 55 -16.61 -14.51 -18.03
C MET A 55 -16.79 -15.93 -18.57
N LEU A 56 -17.97 -16.24 -19.13
CA LEU A 56 -18.25 -17.52 -19.77
C LEU A 56 -17.37 -17.74 -21.01
N GLY A 57 -17.23 -16.72 -21.85
CA GLY A 57 -16.37 -16.76 -23.04
C GLY A 57 -14.91 -17.05 -22.71
N LEU A 58 -14.35 -16.37 -21.70
CA LEU A 58 -12.98 -16.61 -21.21
C LEU A 58 -12.81 -18.04 -20.67
N LYS A 59 -13.78 -18.55 -19.92
CA LYS A 59 -13.73 -19.91 -19.36
C LYS A 59 -13.77 -20.98 -20.44
N ILE A 60 -14.57 -20.79 -21.49
CA ILE A 60 -14.64 -21.69 -22.65
C ILE A 60 -13.34 -21.61 -23.46
N TYR A 61 -12.83 -20.41 -23.71
CA TYR A 61 -11.57 -20.20 -24.42
C TYR A 61 -10.39 -20.89 -23.74
N HIS A 62 -10.28 -20.79 -22.41
CA HIS A 62 -9.23 -21.48 -21.65
C HIS A 62 -9.35 -23.01 -21.72
N ARG A 63 -10.56 -23.55 -21.74
CA ARG A 63 -10.77 -25.00 -21.88
C ARG A 63 -10.43 -25.52 -23.27
N LEU A 64 -10.64 -24.72 -24.32
CA LEU A 64 -10.29 -25.08 -25.71
C LEU A 64 -8.78 -24.97 -25.99
N LYS A 65 -8.03 -24.24 -25.17
CA LYS A 65 -6.58 -24.04 -25.32
C LYS A 65 -5.71 -24.90 -24.42
N ALA A 66 -6.30 -25.77 -23.58
CA ALA A 66 -5.52 -26.73 -22.82
C ALA A 66 -4.98 -27.81 -23.78
N PRO A 67 -3.65 -27.90 -24.00
CA PRO A 67 -3.09 -28.97 -24.81
C PRO A 67 -3.26 -30.31 -24.09
N ASP A 68 -3.62 -31.35 -24.83
CA ASP A 68 -3.70 -32.72 -24.34
C ASP A 68 -2.36 -33.14 -23.71
N PRO A 69 -2.34 -33.65 -22.46
CA PRO A 69 -1.15 -34.25 -21.92
C PRO A 69 -1.07 -35.68 -22.46
N LEU A 70 -0.13 -35.93 -23.38
CA LEU A 70 0.73 -37.14 -23.44
C LEU A 70 1.32 -37.32 -24.85
N SER A 71 2.63 -37.14 -24.96
CA SER A 71 3.46 -38.08 -25.73
C SER A 71 4.89 -37.99 -25.21
N ILE A 72 5.25 -38.99 -24.41
CA ILE A 72 6.62 -39.28 -23.97
C ILE A 72 7.28 -40.06 -25.10
N SER A 73 8.31 -39.51 -25.71
CA SER A 73 9.29 -40.28 -26.48
C SER A 73 10.65 -39.58 -26.46
N ASN A 74 11.63 -40.27 -25.88
CA ASN A 74 13.07 -40.03 -25.99
C ASN A 74 13.71 -41.43 -26.18
N PRO A 75 14.99 -41.57 -26.59
CA PRO A 75 15.87 -40.67 -27.36
C PRO A 75 16.69 -41.42 -28.44
N THR A 76 17.33 -40.71 -29.39
CA THR A 76 18.49 -41.26 -30.14
C THR A 76 19.49 -40.14 -30.50
N PRO A 77 20.83 -40.37 -30.38
CA PRO A 77 21.86 -39.33 -30.50
C PRO A 77 22.52 -39.27 -31.88
N ALA A 78 22.98 -38.08 -32.29
CA ALA A 78 24.04 -37.92 -33.29
C ALA A 78 24.71 -36.53 -33.23
N THR A 79 25.98 -36.52 -32.81
CA THR A 79 27.17 -36.05 -33.55
C THR A 79 27.24 -34.63 -34.17
N ALA A 80 28.14 -33.84 -33.57
CA ALA A 80 29.17 -32.94 -34.14
C ALA A 80 28.82 -31.77 -35.09
N SER A 81 29.20 -30.56 -34.66
CA SER A 81 30.24 -29.69 -35.28
C SER A 81 30.09 -28.27 -34.71
N ALA A 82 31.03 -27.82 -33.87
CA ALA A 82 32.20 -27.02 -34.24
C ALA A 82 31.85 -25.58 -34.70
N SER A 83 32.16 -24.59 -33.86
CA SER A 83 32.63 -23.24 -34.24
C SER A 83 33.11 -22.47 -33.01
N ASN A 84 34.43 -22.47 -32.85
CA ASN A 84 35.33 -21.41 -32.36
C ASN A 84 34.73 -20.16 -31.71
N THR A 85 35.22 -19.80 -30.52
CA THR A 85 35.81 -18.47 -30.25
C THR A 85 36.81 -18.56 -29.10
N THR A 86 38.01 -18.08 -29.40
CA THR A 86 39.23 -18.10 -28.59
C THR A 86 39.30 -16.92 -27.63
N ARG A 87 39.70 -17.23 -26.39
CA ARG A 87 40.46 -16.45 -25.37
C ARG A 87 40.50 -14.92 -25.47
N GLN A 88 40.25 -14.27 -24.32
CA GLN A 88 41.26 -13.37 -23.77
C GLN A 88 41.25 -13.37 -22.24
N ALA A 89 42.46 -13.33 -21.68
CA ALA A 89 42.81 -13.57 -20.29
C ALA A 89 42.63 -12.36 -19.37
N SER A 90 42.47 -12.67 -18.09
CA SER A 90 42.64 -11.82 -16.92
C SER A 90 44.09 -11.27 -16.83
N PRO A 91 44.35 -10.21 -16.04
CA PRO A 91 44.77 -10.52 -14.66
C PRO A 91 44.27 -9.54 -13.58
N ALA A 92 44.49 -10.00 -12.35
CA ALA A 92 44.14 -9.44 -11.05
C ALA A 92 44.95 -8.19 -10.63
N GLN A 93 44.41 -7.46 -9.64
CA GLN A 93 45.10 -6.90 -8.45
C GLN A 93 44.02 -6.26 -7.53
N THR A 94 43.78 -6.74 -6.30
CA THR A 94 44.53 -6.59 -5.03
C THR A 94 44.22 -5.28 -4.28
N ASN A 95 43.41 -5.43 -3.23
CA ASN A 95 43.39 -4.79 -1.89
C ASN A 95 43.91 -3.36 -1.69
N VAL A 96 43.07 -2.51 -1.07
CA VAL A 96 43.41 -1.81 0.21
C VAL A 96 42.14 -1.62 1.05
N ALA A 97 42.19 -2.12 2.28
CA ALA A 97 41.23 -1.84 3.34
C ALA A 97 41.62 -0.55 4.08
N THR A 98 40.63 0.23 4.54
CA THR A 98 40.85 1.17 5.65
C THR A 98 39.56 1.28 6.48
N PRO A 99 39.61 1.01 7.80
CA PRO A 99 38.46 1.07 8.70
C PRO A 99 38.26 2.50 9.22
N ILE A 100 37.01 2.97 9.24
CA ILE A 100 36.64 4.21 9.95
C ILE A 100 35.87 3.83 11.22
N ALA A 101 36.37 4.37 12.32
CA ALA A 101 35.99 4.13 13.69
C ALA A 101 34.55 4.58 14.00
N THR A 102 33.87 3.77 14.81
CA THR A 102 32.65 4.13 15.54
C THR A 102 33.04 4.56 16.96
N PRO A 103 32.65 5.75 17.43
CA PRO A 103 32.86 6.12 18.83
C PRO A 103 31.87 5.40 19.75
N ALA A 104 32.40 4.86 20.84
CA ALA A 104 31.67 4.28 21.95
C ALA A 104 30.93 5.36 22.75
N VAL A 105 29.67 5.10 23.10
CA VAL A 105 28.98 5.79 24.20
C VAL A 105 28.58 4.74 25.22
N SER A 106 29.19 4.88 26.39
CA SER A 106 29.01 4.09 27.60
C SER A 106 28.07 4.82 28.56
N SER A 107 27.48 4.02 29.45
CA SER A 107 27.11 4.31 30.85
C SER A 107 25.64 4.52 31.23
N ASN A 108 25.14 3.48 31.92
CA ASN A 108 24.38 3.47 33.18
C ASN A 108 22.85 3.63 33.17
N PRO A 109 22.14 2.67 33.81
CA PRO A 109 20.97 2.94 34.64
C PRO A 109 21.35 3.02 36.14
N PRO A 110 20.65 3.83 36.95
CA PRO A 110 20.96 4.03 38.36
C PRO A 110 20.42 2.92 39.26
N THR A 111 21.21 2.64 40.29
CA THR A 111 20.88 1.84 41.48
C THR A 111 20.27 2.74 42.56
N SER A 112 19.18 2.29 43.20
CA SER A 112 18.83 2.59 44.61
C SER A 112 17.72 1.60 45.01
N ASN A 113 18.02 0.63 45.89
CA ASN A 113 17.86 0.67 47.36
C ASN A 113 16.42 0.96 47.81
N ALA A 114 15.88 0.41 48.90
CA ALA A 114 16.08 -0.76 49.75
C ALA A 114 14.99 -0.62 50.84
N ALA A 115 14.31 -1.70 51.21
CA ALA A 115 13.68 -1.89 52.53
C ALA A 115 13.19 -3.36 52.55
N GLN A 116 13.90 -4.31 53.16
CA GLN A 116 14.04 -4.64 54.60
C GLN A 116 12.75 -5.13 55.28
N GLN A 117 12.99 -6.14 56.14
CA GLN A 117 12.15 -6.78 57.17
C GLN A 117 11.36 -8.03 56.70
N SER A 118 11.49 -9.24 57.30
CA SER A 118 12.11 -9.67 58.56
C SER A 118 12.39 -11.19 58.57
N GLN A 119 13.43 -11.58 59.34
CA GLN A 119 13.53 -12.67 60.36
C GLN A 119 12.67 -13.96 60.20
N GLN A 120 13.07 -15.18 60.56
CA GLN A 120 14.23 -15.81 61.22
C GLN A 120 13.73 -17.23 61.57
N THR A 121 14.52 -18.30 61.38
CA THR A 121 14.77 -19.39 62.38
C THR A 121 15.51 -20.59 61.79
N SER A 122 16.73 -20.79 62.32
CA SER A 122 17.37 -22.04 62.80
C SER A 122 17.47 -23.31 61.93
N ASN A 123 18.73 -23.63 61.61
CA ASN A 123 19.48 -24.88 61.84
C ASN A 123 18.76 -26.24 61.76
N ALA A 124 19.24 -27.11 60.87
CA ALA A 124 19.78 -28.42 61.24
C ALA A 124 20.68 -29.02 60.13
N GLN A 125 21.56 -29.90 60.57
CA GLN A 125 22.68 -30.57 59.91
C GLN A 125 22.40 -31.32 58.59
N ASN A 126 23.44 -31.34 57.75
CA ASN A 126 23.80 -32.32 56.69
C ASN A 126 23.46 -33.79 57.04
N PRO A 127 23.36 -34.77 56.11
CA PRO A 127 24.12 -34.82 54.85
C PRO A 127 23.42 -35.43 53.61
N SER A 128 24.03 -35.19 52.44
CA SER A 128 24.04 -36.08 51.26
C SER A 128 22.70 -36.59 50.71
N ASN A 129 22.19 -35.93 49.67
CA ASN A 129 21.21 -36.53 48.76
C ASN A 129 21.58 -36.24 47.28
N PRO A 130 21.94 -37.24 46.47
CA PRO A 130 22.20 -37.06 45.05
C PRO A 130 20.88 -37.01 44.27
N ALA A 131 20.07 -35.96 44.49
CA ALA A 131 18.77 -35.78 43.83
C ALA A 131 18.65 -34.48 43.04
N ALA A 132 19.76 -33.74 42.86
CA ALA A 132 19.80 -32.54 42.03
C ALA A 132 19.59 -32.77 40.52
N PRO A 133 19.82 -33.95 39.91
CA PRO A 133 19.48 -34.17 38.49
C PRO A 133 17.98 -34.45 38.27
N ALA A 134 17.25 -34.92 39.29
CA ALA A 134 15.89 -35.42 39.15
C ALA A 134 14.83 -34.31 39.07
N ILE A 135 15.05 -33.18 39.74
CA ILE A 135 14.11 -32.04 39.75
C ILE A 135 14.18 -31.25 38.42
N ALA A 136 15.34 -31.24 37.74
CA ALA A 136 15.48 -30.70 36.38
C ALA A 136 14.84 -31.61 35.32
N LEU A 137 14.75 -32.93 35.58
CA LEU A 137 14.06 -33.89 34.70
C LEU A 137 12.54 -33.88 34.90
N ALA A 138 12.04 -33.69 36.13
CA ALA A 138 10.60 -33.68 36.42
C ALA A 138 9.87 -32.45 35.87
N LYS A 139 10.55 -31.31 35.69
CA LYS A 139 9.97 -30.13 35.00
C LYS A 139 9.87 -30.28 33.47
N LYS A 140 10.57 -31.26 32.87
CA LYS A 140 10.43 -31.57 31.43
C LYS A 140 9.14 -32.34 31.09
N GLN A 141 8.43 -32.89 32.08
CA GLN A 141 7.25 -33.75 31.87
C GLN A 141 5.91 -33.01 31.76
N ALA A 142 5.89 -31.67 31.76
CA ALA A 142 4.66 -30.88 31.60
C ALA A 142 4.64 -29.96 30.36
N LEU A 143 5.59 -30.10 29.44
CA LEU A 143 5.63 -29.33 28.19
C LEU A 143 4.82 -30.06 27.12
N SER A 144 3.95 -29.32 26.40
CA SER A 144 3.23 -29.87 25.25
C SER A 144 4.22 -30.34 24.17
N ASP A 145 3.81 -31.29 23.32
CA ASP A 145 4.67 -31.78 22.24
C ASP A 145 5.20 -30.65 21.34
N GLN A 146 4.39 -29.62 21.10
CA GLN A 146 4.79 -28.44 20.36
C GLN A 146 5.86 -27.63 21.10
N GLN A 147 5.74 -27.45 22.42
CA GLN A 147 6.77 -26.76 23.22
C GLN A 147 8.09 -27.56 23.26
N GLN A 148 7.99 -28.89 23.35
CA GLN A 148 9.17 -29.76 23.30
C GLN A 148 9.88 -29.67 21.94
N LEU A 149 9.13 -29.69 20.83
CA LEU A 149 9.68 -29.49 19.49
C LEU A 149 10.38 -28.13 19.38
N LEU A 150 9.75 -27.05 19.83
CA LEU A 150 10.36 -25.73 19.76
C LEU A 150 11.66 -25.64 20.57
N LEU A 151 11.67 -26.18 21.78
CA LEU A 151 12.88 -26.24 22.60
C LEU A 151 13.98 -27.07 21.92
N TYR A 152 13.60 -28.18 21.28
CA TYR A 152 14.53 -29.01 20.53
C TYR A 152 15.15 -28.24 19.35
N ILE A 153 14.32 -27.59 18.52
CA ILE A 153 14.77 -26.80 17.36
C ILE A 153 15.63 -25.62 17.82
N GLU A 154 15.26 -24.94 18.90
CA GLU A 154 16.05 -23.86 19.48
C GLU A 154 17.43 -24.34 19.96
N THR A 155 17.49 -25.52 20.58
CA THR A 155 18.72 -26.08 21.15
C THR A 155 19.67 -26.62 20.08
N TYR A 156 19.15 -27.39 19.12
CA TYR A 156 19.96 -28.15 18.16
C TYR A 156 20.02 -27.54 16.76
N HIS A 157 19.06 -26.67 16.42
CA HIS A 157 18.94 -26.04 15.10
C HIS A 157 18.68 -24.53 15.23
N LYS A 158 19.51 -23.86 16.03
CA LYS A 158 19.39 -22.44 16.37
C LYS A 158 19.15 -21.54 15.15
N ASP A 159 19.90 -21.72 14.07
CA ASP A 159 19.73 -20.95 12.84
C ASP A 159 18.33 -21.08 12.24
N LEU A 160 17.77 -22.30 12.22
CA LEU A 160 16.40 -22.53 11.74
C LEU A 160 15.37 -21.86 12.65
N TYR A 161 15.55 -21.99 13.98
CA TYR A 161 14.69 -21.34 14.95
C TYR A 161 14.64 -19.82 14.75
N GLU A 162 15.81 -19.17 14.63
CA GLU A 162 15.93 -17.72 14.43
C GLU A 162 15.28 -17.27 13.12
N GLN A 163 15.52 -18.00 12.02
CA GLN A 163 14.90 -17.67 10.73
C GLN A 163 13.38 -17.87 10.75
N TRP A 164 12.89 -18.93 11.39
CA TRP A 164 11.47 -19.19 11.54
C TRP A 164 10.76 -18.15 12.44
N ALA A 165 11.38 -17.78 13.56
CA ALA A 165 10.87 -16.73 14.43
C ALA A 165 10.80 -15.38 13.69
N THR A 166 11.82 -15.07 12.90
CA THR A 166 11.86 -13.87 12.05
C THR A 166 10.77 -13.89 10.97
N LEU A 167 10.59 -15.02 10.28
CA LEU A 167 9.51 -15.22 9.32
C LEU A 167 8.12 -14.94 9.94
N LYS A 168 7.88 -15.42 11.16
CA LYS A 168 6.65 -15.11 11.91
C LYS A 168 6.51 -13.65 12.31
N ALA A 169 7.62 -12.96 12.56
CA ALA A 169 7.61 -11.53 12.85
C ALA A 169 7.28 -10.74 11.57
N ASP A 170 7.92 -11.06 10.45
CA ASP A 170 7.70 -10.42 9.15
C ASP A 170 6.22 -10.54 8.71
N ILE A 171 5.59 -11.71 8.92
CA ILE A 171 4.15 -11.90 8.64
C ILE A 171 3.27 -10.98 9.52
N ARG A 172 3.54 -10.93 10.83
CA ARG A 172 2.80 -10.08 11.77
C ARG A 172 2.95 -8.60 11.46
N GLU A 173 4.14 -8.17 11.06
CA GLU A 173 4.39 -6.80 10.62
C GLU A 173 3.57 -6.46 9.37
N LEU A 174 3.51 -7.37 8.39
CA LEU A 174 2.67 -7.18 7.20
C LEU A 174 1.18 -7.09 7.55
N GLU A 175 0.68 -7.96 8.43
CA GLU A 175 -0.71 -7.93 8.92
C GLU A 175 -1.04 -6.59 9.60
N ALA A 176 -0.18 -6.14 10.52
CA ALA A 176 -0.33 -4.83 11.16
C ALA A 176 -0.34 -3.69 10.14
N SER A 177 0.49 -3.81 9.09
CA SER A 177 0.56 -2.80 8.04
C SER A 177 -0.72 -2.70 7.20
N PHE A 178 -1.46 -3.80 6.99
CA PHE A 178 -2.75 -3.76 6.30
C PHE A 178 -3.81 -3.02 7.11
N HIS A 179 -3.83 -3.19 8.44
CA HIS A 179 -4.72 -2.41 9.31
C HIS A 179 -4.40 -0.92 9.23
N LEU A 180 -3.11 -0.56 9.26
CA LEU A 180 -2.68 0.81 9.10
C LEU A 180 -3.07 1.39 7.74
N LEU A 181 -2.83 0.68 6.64
CA LEU A 181 -3.20 1.09 5.29
C LEU A 181 -4.70 1.35 5.17
N ASN A 182 -5.55 0.49 5.74
CA ASN A 182 -6.99 0.67 5.75
C ASN A 182 -7.41 1.91 6.56
N LYS A 183 -6.83 2.12 7.74
CA LYS A 183 -7.08 3.31 8.56
C LYS A 183 -6.68 4.58 7.81
N LEU A 184 -5.51 4.60 7.20
CA LEU A 184 -5.03 5.73 6.41
C LEU A 184 -5.95 5.96 5.20
N ALA A 185 -6.36 4.92 4.46
CA ALA A 185 -7.25 5.05 3.30
C ALA A 185 -8.65 5.62 3.64
N GLN A 186 -9.11 5.44 4.88
CA GLN A 186 -10.31 6.10 5.39
C GLN A 186 -10.07 7.58 5.69
N GLN A 187 -8.91 7.90 6.28
CA GLN A 187 -8.52 9.27 6.63
C GLN A 187 -8.10 10.10 5.41
N THR A 188 -7.53 9.50 4.37
CA THR A 188 -6.98 10.17 3.18
C THR A 188 -7.60 9.59 1.91
N PRO A 189 -8.91 9.82 1.67
CA PRO A 189 -9.65 9.17 0.58
C PRO A 189 -9.07 9.46 -0.80
N LYS A 190 -8.35 10.57 -0.97
CA LYS A 190 -7.67 10.96 -2.21
C LYS A 190 -6.45 10.10 -2.55
N GLN A 191 -5.86 9.43 -1.56
CA GLN A 191 -4.69 8.57 -1.72
C GLN A 191 -5.04 7.08 -1.73
N ARG A 192 -6.34 6.74 -1.78
CA ARG A 192 -6.79 5.34 -1.80
C ARG A 192 -6.14 4.52 -2.91
N GLU A 193 -5.96 5.10 -4.10
CA GLU A 193 -5.32 4.40 -5.22
C GLU A 193 -3.86 4.05 -4.90
N MET A 194 -3.09 4.99 -4.34
CA MET A 194 -1.70 4.76 -3.92
C MET A 194 -1.65 3.70 -2.82
N LEU A 195 -2.46 3.85 -1.78
CA LEU A 195 -2.50 2.95 -0.63
C LEU A 195 -2.95 1.54 -1.02
N ALA A 196 -3.89 1.42 -1.97
CA ALA A 196 -4.29 0.14 -2.54
C ALA A 196 -3.16 -0.52 -3.32
N GLY A 197 -2.39 0.25 -4.09
CA GLY A 197 -1.19 -0.25 -4.79
C GLY A 197 -0.12 -0.77 -3.82
N ILE A 198 0.14 -0.04 -2.72
CA ILE A 198 1.05 -0.50 -1.66
C ILE A 198 0.52 -1.77 -1.01
N ALA A 199 -0.77 -1.80 -0.67
CA ALA A 199 -1.43 -2.97 -0.09
C ALA A 199 -1.30 -4.20 -0.99
N GLN A 200 -1.50 -4.05 -2.30
CA GLN A 200 -1.36 -5.14 -3.26
C GLN A 200 0.06 -5.72 -3.28
N ILE A 201 1.08 -4.86 -3.35
CA ILE A 201 2.51 -5.28 -3.34
C ILE A 201 2.84 -6.05 -2.06
N ARG A 202 2.38 -5.54 -0.91
CA ARG A 202 2.58 -6.19 0.39
C ARG A 202 1.76 -7.48 0.53
N GLN A 203 0.57 -7.57 -0.07
CA GLN A 203 -0.26 -8.77 -0.04
C GLN A 203 0.35 -9.93 -0.82
N GLU A 204 0.98 -9.65 -1.98
CA GLU A 204 1.76 -10.67 -2.70
C GLU A 204 2.86 -11.25 -1.80
N SER A 205 3.54 -10.37 -1.06
CA SER A 205 4.60 -10.77 -0.14
C SER A 205 4.05 -11.64 1.01
N HIS A 206 2.98 -11.17 1.64
CA HIS A 206 2.31 -11.87 2.72
C HIS A 206 1.85 -13.28 2.33
N ARG A 207 1.19 -13.44 1.18
CA ARG A 207 0.73 -14.76 0.69
C ARG A 207 1.88 -15.74 0.48
N HIS A 208 3.05 -15.25 0.09
CA HIS A 208 4.21 -16.12 -0.08
C HIS A 208 4.82 -16.51 1.28
N LEU A 209 5.03 -15.54 2.18
CA LEU A 209 5.53 -15.82 3.53
C LEU A 209 4.63 -16.79 4.29
N GLN A 210 3.32 -16.65 4.18
CA GLN A 210 2.37 -17.58 4.80
C GLN A 210 2.53 -19.01 4.26
N ARG A 211 2.69 -19.18 2.94
CA ARG A 211 2.95 -20.51 2.35
C ARG A 211 4.26 -21.10 2.83
N LEU A 212 5.31 -20.29 2.87
CA LEU A 212 6.61 -20.71 3.38
C LEU A 212 6.55 -21.08 4.87
N LEU A 213 5.81 -20.32 5.67
CA LEU A 213 5.60 -20.63 7.08
C LEU A 213 4.87 -21.97 7.26
N GLN A 214 3.80 -22.20 6.49
CA GLN A 214 3.08 -23.47 6.50
C GLN A 214 3.97 -24.65 6.10
N GLU A 215 4.81 -24.47 5.08
CA GLU A 215 5.79 -25.47 4.66
C GLU A 215 6.79 -25.78 5.78
N VAL A 216 7.38 -24.75 6.39
CA VAL A 216 8.31 -24.92 7.52
C VAL A 216 7.61 -25.63 8.68
N ASP A 217 6.44 -25.17 9.10
CA ASP A 217 5.69 -25.77 10.20
C ASP A 217 5.34 -27.24 9.91
N GLN A 218 4.96 -27.57 8.67
CA GLN A 218 4.71 -28.95 8.26
C GLN A 218 5.97 -29.83 8.33
N GLN A 219 7.12 -29.33 7.84
CA GLN A 219 8.38 -30.07 7.90
C GLN A 219 8.84 -30.29 9.34
N LEU A 220 8.66 -29.30 10.22
CA LEU A 220 8.96 -29.40 11.65
C LEU A 220 8.09 -30.48 12.33
N MET A 221 6.79 -30.51 12.04
CA MET A 221 5.87 -31.51 12.60
C MET A 221 6.18 -32.92 12.08
N ASN A 222 6.44 -33.07 10.77
CA ASN A 222 6.81 -34.35 10.18
C ASN A 222 8.08 -34.91 10.81
N PHE A 223 9.11 -34.06 10.98
CA PHE A 223 10.32 -34.43 11.70
C PHE A 223 9.99 -34.91 13.12
N TRP A 224 9.21 -34.13 13.88
CA TRP A 224 8.90 -34.46 15.27
C TRP A 224 8.19 -35.80 15.43
N VAL A 225 7.25 -36.10 14.54
CA VAL A 225 6.54 -37.38 14.52
C VAL A 225 7.54 -38.52 14.30
N HIS A 226 8.37 -38.45 13.25
CA HIS A 226 9.35 -39.49 12.96
C HIS A 226 10.43 -39.62 14.04
N TYR A 227 10.82 -38.51 14.67
CA TYR A 227 11.75 -38.48 15.78
C TYR A 227 11.18 -39.22 17.01
N LYS A 228 9.89 -39.01 17.32
CA LYS A 228 9.25 -39.61 18.49
C LYS A 228 8.82 -41.06 18.28
N THR A 229 8.42 -41.45 17.06
CA THR A 229 7.82 -42.77 16.80
C THR A 229 8.75 -43.74 16.05
N GLY A 230 9.85 -43.25 15.50
CA GLY A 230 10.73 -44.02 14.60
C GLY A 230 12.18 -44.10 15.06
N ASN A 231 13.07 -44.36 14.11
CA ASN A 231 14.51 -44.32 14.35
C ASN A 231 14.97 -42.85 14.47
N GLN A 232 15.22 -42.41 15.71
CA GLN A 232 15.65 -41.05 16.05
C GLN A 232 16.85 -40.59 15.23
N GLN A 233 17.87 -41.44 15.09
CA GLN A 233 19.11 -41.07 14.42
C GLN A 233 18.92 -40.86 12.92
N ASP A 234 18.10 -41.70 12.27
CA ASP A 234 17.74 -41.54 10.85
C ASP A 234 16.89 -40.28 10.63
N ALA A 235 15.92 -40.01 11.53
CA ALA A 235 15.09 -38.82 11.48
C ALA A 235 15.92 -37.53 11.64
N GLU A 236 16.85 -37.50 12.61
CA GLU A 236 17.78 -36.38 12.81
C GLU A 236 18.67 -36.16 11.57
N GLN A 237 19.27 -37.24 11.02
CA GLN A 237 20.15 -37.12 9.87
C GLN A 237 19.45 -36.54 8.64
N LYS A 238 18.22 -37.00 8.36
CA LYS A 238 17.39 -36.48 7.26
C LYS A 238 16.98 -35.03 7.52
N PHE A 239 16.58 -34.74 8.76
CA PHE A 239 16.13 -33.40 9.12
C PHE A 239 17.27 -32.38 9.12
N ASN A 240 18.51 -32.73 9.47
CA ASN A 240 19.66 -31.81 9.38
C ASN A 240 19.78 -31.18 7.98
N ARG A 241 19.69 -32.00 6.93
CA ARG A 241 19.72 -31.52 5.53
C ARG A 241 18.51 -30.65 5.20
N GLN A 242 17.33 -31.06 5.65
CA GLN A 242 16.10 -30.31 5.43
C GLN A 242 16.13 -28.95 6.15
N ALA A 243 16.65 -28.89 7.38
CA ALA A 243 16.78 -27.68 8.17
C ALA A 243 17.67 -26.65 7.46
N GLU A 244 18.82 -27.07 6.94
CA GLU A 244 19.69 -26.20 6.12
C GLU A 244 18.99 -25.68 4.87
N HIS A 245 18.21 -26.53 4.20
CA HIS A 245 17.42 -26.14 3.03
C HIS A 245 16.34 -25.11 3.38
N LEU A 246 15.58 -25.33 4.46
CA LEU A 246 14.57 -24.39 4.96
C LEU A 246 15.20 -23.04 5.33
N VAL A 247 16.35 -23.04 6.01
CA VAL A 247 17.10 -21.81 6.33
C VAL A 247 17.46 -21.05 5.04
N LYS A 248 17.96 -21.75 4.02
CA LYS A 248 18.30 -21.14 2.72
C LYS A 248 17.07 -20.57 2.04
N GLN A 249 15.95 -21.28 2.00
CA GLN A 249 14.70 -20.80 1.41
C GLN A 249 14.17 -19.54 2.12
N ILE A 250 14.16 -19.54 3.46
CA ILE A 250 13.74 -18.37 4.24
C ILE A 250 14.65 -17.17 3.96
N LYS A 251 15.97 -17.36 3.98
CA LYS A 251 16.93 -16.28 3.69
C LYS A 251 16.80 -15.76 2.26
N GLN A 252 16.68 -16.65 1.27
CA GLN A 252 16.49 -16.29 -0.13
C GLN A 252 15.25 -15.41 -0.30
N TRP A 253 14.14 -15.81 0.31
CA TRP A 253 12.89 -15.08 0.15
C TRP A 253 12.90 -13.73 0.87
N ARG A 254 13.53 -13.65 2.04
CA ARG A 254 13.81 -12.37 2.69
C ARG A 254 14.72 -11.48 1.83
N GLY A 255 15.62 -12.05 1.04
CA GLY A 255 16.34 -11.32 -0.02
C GLY A 255 15.41 -10.80 -1.11
N ASP A 256 14.45 -11.60 -1.56
CA ASP A 256 13.45 -11.19 -2.57
C ASP A 256 12.49 -10.10 -2.06
N GLN A 257 12.33 -9.92 -0.75
CA GLN A 257 11.61 -8.77 -0.18
C GLN A 257 12.21 -7.43 -0.61
N LEU A 258 13.50 -7.38 -0.92
CA LEU A 258 14.12 -6.17 -1.47
C LEU A 258 13.46 -5.75 -2.80
N LYS A 259 13.11 -6.71 -3.66
CA LYS A 259 12.39 -6.44 -4.92
C LYS A 259 10.99 -5.90 -4.66
N SER A 260 10.32 -6.40 -3.62
CA SER A 260 9.01 -5.89 -3.19
C SER A 260 9.11 -4.43 -2.76
N LYS A 261 10.10 -4.11 -1.90
CA LYS A 261 10.39 -2.74 -1.47
C LYS A 261 10.73 -1.82 -2.65
N GLN A 262 11.52 -2.27 -3.61
CA GLN A 262 11.82 -1.51 -4.83
C GLN A 262 10.56 -1.23 -5.68
N ARG A 263 9.63 -2.19 -5.78
CA ARG A 263 8.34 -1.97 -6.46
C ARG A 263 7.48 -0.95 -5.72
N GLU A 264 7.44 -1.02 -4.40
CA GLU A 264 6.74 -0.07 -3.54
C GLU A 264 7.32 1.35 -3.69
N GLU A 265 8.65 1.48 -3.64
CA GLU A 265 9.36 2.74 -3.85
C GLU A 265 9.10 3.33 -5.24
N LYS A 266 9.13 2.50 -6.28
CA LYS A 266 8.82 2.93 -7.65
C LYS A 266 7.39 3.44 -7.76
N LEU A 267 6.42 2.75 -7.16
CA LEU A 267 5.03 3.19 -7.12
C LEU A 267 4.92 4.57 -6.48
N ILE A 268 5.51 4.74 -5.30
CA ILE A 268 5.46 6.01 -4.57
C ILE A 268 6.16 7.13 -5.35
N THR A 269 7.29 6.84 -5.97
CA THR A 269 8.01 7.79 -6.82
C THR A 269 7.13 8.30 -7.97
N LEU A 270 6.32 7.43 -8.59
CA LEU A 270 5.36 7.84 -9.62
C LEU A 270 4.28 8.79 -9.06
N TYR A 271 3.78 8.54 -7.85
CA TYR A 271 2.82 9.44 -7.18
C TYR A 271 3.45 10.79 -6.81
N LEU A 272 4.68 10.80 -6.33
CA LEU A 272 5.43 12.02 -6.06
C LEU A 272 5.66 12.83 -7.34
N GLN A 273 6.06 12.17 -8.44
CA GLN A 273 6.22 12.81 -9.75
C GLN A 273 4.91 13.39 -10.27
N ARG A 274 3.80 12.65 -10.15
CA ARG A 274 2.47 13.14 -10.53
C ARG A 274 2.08 14.38 -9.72
N THR A 275 2.40 14.40 -8.43
CA THR A 275 2.12 15.53 -7.54
C THR A 275 3.00 16.73 -7.87
N GLY A 276 4.30 16.53 -8.10
CA GLY A 276 5.21 17.58 -8.57
C GLY A 276 4.77 18.18 -9.91
N ASN A 277 4.28 17.35 -10.84
CA ASN A 277 3.74 17.82 -12.11
C ASN A 277 2.43 18.63 -11.95
N ALA A 278 1.61 18.33 -10.94
CA ALA A 278 0.43 19.14 -10.64
C ALA A 278 0.79 20.56 -10.17
N LEU A 279 1.94 20.75 -9.51
CA LEU A 279 2.43 22.07 -9.10
C LEU A 279 2.82 22.95 -10.29
N LYS A 280 3.34 22.32 -11.35
CA LYS A 280 3.79 23.01 -12.58
C LYS A 280 2.62 23.62 -13.36
N ASN A 281 1.43 23.02 -13.27
CA ASN A 281 0.27 23.44 -14.04
C ASN A 281 -0.68 24.33 -13.24
N ASN A 282 -0.69 25.63 -13.56
CA ASN A 282 -1.62 26.62 -12.97
C ASN A 282 -2.99 26.68 -13.64
N GLN A 283 -3.23 25.88 -14.68
CA GLN A 283 -4.54 25.80 -15.30
C GLN A 283 -5.46 24.94 -14.41
N LEU A 284 -6.70 25.40 -14.24
CA LEU A 284 -7.72 24.59 -13.59
C LEU A 284 -7.91 23.31 -14.42
N PRO A 285 -8.00 22.13 -13.76
CA PRO A 285 -8.35 20.91 -14.45
C PRO A 285 -9.72 21.10 -15.12
N SER A 286 -9.91 20.47 -16.28
CA SER A 286 -11.21 20.49 -16.97
C SER A 286 -12.31 20.03 -16.01
N THR A 287 -13.52 20.59 -16.15
CA THR A 287 -14.68 20.34 -15.26
C THR A 287 -14.98 18.85 -15.06
N ASN A 288 -14.62 18.00 -16.02
CA ASN A 288 -14.74 16.54 -15.96
C ASN A 288 -13.81 15.88 -14.92
N MET A 289 -12.72 16.53 -14.53
CA MET A 289 -11.79 16.08 -13.49
C MET A 289 -12.10 16.63 -12.10
N GLY A 290 -13.24 17.31 -11.94
CA GLY A 290 -13.79 17.89 -10.70
C GLY A 290 -12.81 17.97 -9.54
N ILE A 291 -12.31 19.17 -9.22
CA ILE A 291 -11.47 19.39 -8.03
C ILE A 291 -12.27 18.93 -6.82
N THR A 292 -12.05 17.68 -6.39
CA THR A 292 -12.68 17.17 -5.19
C THR A 292 -12.05 17.93 -4.04
N SER A 293 -12.82 18.72 -3.31
CA SER A 293 -12.28 19.46 -2.18
C SER A 293 -11.92 18.49 -1.05
N TYR A 294 -10.89 18.81 -0.27
CA TYR A 294 -10.66 18.10 0.98
C TYR A 294 -11.83 18.38 1.93
N SER A 295 -12.27 17.35 2.66
CA SER A 295 -13.25 17.54 3.74
C SER A 295 -12.66 18.48 4.80
N LYS A 296 -13.51 19.11 5.63
CA LYS A 296 -13.03 19.95 6.74
C LYS A 296 -12.13 19.16 7.68
N ALA A 297 -12.54 17.96 8.08
CA ALA A 297 -11.75 17.08 8.95
C ALA A 297 -10.39 16.73 8.36
N ASN A 298 -10.32 16.45 7.04
CA ASN A 298 -9.07 16.18 6.34
C ASN A 298 -8.15 17.41 6.33
N ARG A 299 -8.68 18.60 6.06
CA ARG A 299 -7.91 19.84 6.07
C ARG A 299 -7.33 20.10 7.45
N ASP A 300 -8.15 20.00 8.49
CA ASP A 300 -7.72 20.26 9.87
C ASP A 300 -6.61 19.28 10.30
N LEU A 301 -6.73 18.00 9.91
CA LEU A 301 -5.69 16.98 10.14
C LEU A 301 -4.38 17.36 9.45
N LEU A 302 -4.43 17.64 8.15
CA LEU A 302 -3.24 17.90 7.34
C LEU A 302 -2.57 19.22 7.73
N GLN A 303 -3.34 20.27 8.01
CA GLN A 303 -2.81 21.55 8.45
C GLN A 303 -2.12 21.44 9.80
N ARG A 304 -2.72 20.73 10.77
CA ARG A 304 -2.10 20.51 12.08
C ARG A 304 -0.79 19.73 11.96
N TRP A 305 -0.77 18.69 11.14
CA TRP A 305 0.46 17.94 10.89
C TRP A 305 1.51 18.81 10.16
N ALA A 306 1.09 19.62 9.19
CA ALA A 306 1.99 20.52 8.46
C ALA A 306 2.65 21.57 9.37
N GLN A 307 1.90 22.12 10.32
CA GLN A 307 2.42 23.09 11.31
C GLN A 307 3.58 22.53 12.15
N LEU A 308 3.61 21.20 12.36
CA LEU A 308 4.62 20.54 13.17
C LEU A 308 5.81 20.04 12.34
N ASN A 309 5.58 19.64 11.09
CA ASN A 309 6.54 18.87 10.31
C ASN A 309 7.05 19.56 9.03
N MET A 310 6.38 20.62 8.57
CA MET A 310 6.68 21.26 7.28
C MET A 310 7.33 22.63 7.44
N SER A 311 7.81 23.18 6.32
CA SER A 311 8.40 24.52 6.31
C SER A 311 7.40 25.61 6.73
N THR A 312 7.92 26.65 7.39
CA THR A 312 7.14 27.85 7.76
C THR A 312 6.54 28.55 6.54
N GLU A 313 7.23 28.48 5.40
CA GLU A 313 6.75 29.04 4.13
C GLU A 313 5.50 28.32 3.60
N LEU A 314 5.49 26.99 3.58
CA LEU A 314 4.33 26.21 3.12
C LEU A 314 3.11 26.45 4.02
N THR A 315 3.33 26.43 5.33
CA THR A 315 2.26 26.62 6.32
C THR A 315 1.68 28.04 6.28
N ALA A 316 2.52 29.07 6.09
CA ALA A 316 2.08 30.44 5.87
C ALA A 316 1.24 30.59 4.59
N ASN A 317 1.65 29.97 3.49
CA ASN A 317 0.89 30.01 2.24
C ASN A 317 -0.46 29.27 2.35
N LEU A 318 -0.52 28.15 3.06
CA LEU A 318 -1.78 27.46 3.35
C LEU A 318 -2.74 28.33 4.18
N ALA A 319 -2.23 29.01 5.21
CA ALA A 319 -3.01 29.95 6.01
C ALA A 319 -3.53 31.12 5.15
N GLN A 320 -2.66 31.72 4.32
CA GLN A 320 -3.04 32.79 3.41
C GLN A 320 -4.14 32.36 2.43
N LEU A 321 -4.06 31.16 1.86
CA LEU A 321 -5.09 30.63 0.97
C LEU A 321 -6.42 30.44 1.70
N GLN A 322 -6.38 29.96 2.95
CA GLN A 322 -7.57 29.83 3.79
C GLN A 322 -8.22 31.19 4.08
N ASP A 323 -7.44 32.22 4.42
CA ASP A 323 -7.95 33.57 4.68
C ASP A 323 -8.58 34.17 3.42
N ARG A 324 -7.90 34.04 2.28
CA ARG A 324 -8.43 34.45 0.96
C ARG A 324 -9.75 33.75 0.63
N ARG A 325 -9.89 32.46 0.95
CA ARG A 325 -11.15 31.71 0.75
C ARG A 325 -12.30 32.32 1.56
N VAL A 326 -12.04 32.71 2.81
CA VAL A 326 -13.05 33.36 3.66
C VAL A 326 -13.48 34.70 3.05
N GLN A 327 -12.51 35.54 2.66
CA GLN A 327 -12.77 36.82 2.01
C GLN A 327 -13.58 36.68 0.72
N ILE A 328 -13.19 35.76 -0.16
CA ILE A 328 -13.89 35.47 -1.43
C ILE A 328 -15.34 35.07 -1.16
N ASN A 329 -15.59 34.16 -0.21
CA ASN A 329 -16.95 33.73 0.10
C ASN A 329 -17.80 34.85 0.70
N GLN A 330 -17.21 35.71 1.54
CA GLN A 330 -17.89 36.88 2.09
C GLN A 330 -18.33 37.84 0.97
N HIS A 331 -17.44 38.16 0.01
CA HIS A 331 -17.78 39.02 -1.12
C HIS A 331 -18.80 38.39 -2.07
N ARG A 332 -18.68 37.08 -2.35
CA ARG A 332 -19.68 36.37 -3.16
C ARG A 332 -21.07 36.44 -2.52
N LYS A 333 -21.16 36.23 -1.20
CA LYS A 333 -22.42 36.35 -0.47
C LYS A 333 -22.98 37.77 -0.54
N GLN A 334 -22.15 38.79 -0.30
CA GLN A 334 -22.56 40.19 -0.43
C GLN A 334 -23.11 40.51 -1.84
N LEU A 335 -22.47 39.99 -2.88
CA LEU A 335 -22.91 40.17 -4.26
C LEU A 335 -24.24 39.44 -4.53
N GLU A 336 -24.39 38.23 -4.02
CA GLU A 336 -25.64 37.45 -4.11
C GLU A 336 -26.80 38.18 -3.42
N ASP A 337 -26.58 38.65 -2.19
CA ASP A 337 -27.56 39.43 -1.41
C ASP A 337 -27.94 40.72 -2.16
N TYR A 338 -26.97 41.40 -2.76
CA TYR A 338 -27.20 42.63 -3.54
C TYR A 338 -27.98 42.37 -4.84
N ILE A 339 -27.69 41.29 -5.56
CA ILE A 339 -28.44 40.87 -6.75
C ILE A 339 -29.88 40.50 -6.40
N GLN A 340 -30.10 39.86 -5.23
CA GLN A 340 -31.45 39.55 -4.74
C GLN A 340 -32.23 40.81 -4.41
N GLN A 341 -31.59 41.81 -3.82
CA GLN A 341 -32.20 43.10 -3.51
C GLN A 341 -32.48 43.94 -4.77
N TYR A 342 -31.61 43.85 -5.79
CA TYR A 342 -31.71 44.62 -7.02
C TYR A 342 -31.60 43.73 -8.28
N PRO A 343 -32.68 42.98 -8.62
CA PRO A 343 -32.63 42.02 -9.73
C PRO A 343 -32.29 42.62 -11.10
N SER A 344 -32.63 43.90 -11.32
CA SER A 344 -32.31 44.64 -12.55
C SER A 344 -30.80 44.78 -12.79
N LEU A 345 -29.98 44.73 -11.74
CA LEU A 345 -28.52 44.83 -11.84
C LEU A 345 -27.86 43.49 -12.19
N LYS A 346 -28.59 42.37 -12.18
CA LYS A 346 -28.05 41.03 -12.45
C LYS A 346 -27.20 40.97 -13.74
N PRO A 347 -27.66 41.45 -14.92
CA PRO A 347 -26.86 41.37 -16.14
C PRO A 347 -25.54 42.16 -16.05
N SER A 348 -25.54 43.28 -15.32
CA SER A 348 -24.33 44.09 -15.11
C SER A 348 -23.35 43.44 -14.13
N LEU A 349 -23.85 42.61 -13.20
CA LEU A 349 -23.06 41.99 -12.14
C LEU A 349 -22.66 40.54 -12.44
N ASP A 350 -23.22 39.90 -13.48
CA ASP A 350 -22.90 38.52 -13.86
C ASP A 350 -21.40 38.33 -14.14
N ARG A 351 -20.74 39.31 -14.78
CA ARG A 351 -19.29 39.27 -15.00
C ARG A 351 -18.52 39.28 -13.68
N THR A 352 -18.92 40.12 -12.73
CA THR A 352 -18.28 40.22 -11.41
C THR A 352 -18.48 38.92 -10.62
N ALA A 353 -19.69 38.36 -10.63
CA ALA A 353 -20.00 37.07 -10.01
C ALA A 353 -19.17 35.93 -10.60
N TYR A 354 -19.00 35.93 -11.93
CA TYR A 354 -18.14 34.97 -12.62
C TYR A 354 -16.68 35.10 -12.18
N LEU A 355 -16.12 36.33 -12.14
CA LEU A 355 -14.73 36.54 -11.74
C LEU A 355 -14.44 36.11 -10.29
N TRP A 356 -15.37 36.38 -9.36
CA TRP A 356 -15.25 35.87 -7.98
C TRP A 356 -15.32 34.35 -7.90
N THR A 357 -16.13 33.71 -8.76
CA THR A 357 -16.19 32.24 -8.87
C THR A 357 -14.87 31.67 -9.38
N VAL A 358 -14.27 32.29 -10.39
CA VAL A 358 -12.94 31.91 -10.91
C VAL A 358 -11.86 32.08 -9.84
N ALA A 359 -11.87 33.20 -9.10
CA ALA A 359 -10.95 33.43 -7.99
C ALA A 359 -11.06 32.35 -6.91
N LEU A 360 -12.28 31.95 -6.55
CA LEU A 360 -12.52 30.86 -5.60
C LEU A 360 -11.96 29.52 -6.11
N GLN A 361 -12.23 29.17 -7.37
CA GLN A 361 -11.75 27.92 -7.96
C GLN A 361 -10.22 27.85 -7.97
N GLN A 362 -9.56 28.95 -8.32
CA GLN A 362 -8.10 29.05 -8.32
C GLN A 362 -7.52 28.94 -6.91
N ASN A 363 -8.14 29.60 -5.94
CA ASN A 363 -7.76 29.50 -4.53
C ASN A 363 -7.86 28.05 -4.02
N LEU A 364 -9.01 27.39 -4.26
CA LEU A 364 -9.24 25.99 -3.87
C LEU A 364 -8.28 25.04 -4.57
N TYR A 365 -7.94 25.28 -5.83
CA TYR A 365 -7.00 24.45 -6.57
C TYR A 365 -5.57 24.60 -6.08
N ALA A 366 -5.13 25.81 -5.75
CA ALA A 366 -3.83 26.04 -5.13
C ALA A 366 -3.74 25.34 -3.76
N GLU A 367 -4.76 25.51 -2.91
CA GLU A 367 -4.83 24.86 -1.60
C GLU A 367 -4.82 23.33 -1.74
N TYR A 368 -5.60 22.79 -2.68
CA TYR A 368 -5.64 21.37 -2.98
C TYR A 368 -4.25 20.80 -3.32
N ARG A 369 -3.50 21.46 -4.21
CA ARG A 369 -2.16 21.03 -4.62
C ARG A 369 -1.16 21.04 -3.46
N LEU A 370 -1.21 22.09 -2.63
CA LEU A 370 -0.34 22.18 -1.44
C LEU A 370 -0.70 21.12 -0.40
N LEU A 371 -1.99 20.92 -0.11
CA LEU A 371 -2.43 19.88 0.81
C LEU A 371 -2.14 18.47 0.31
N GLN A 372 -2.13 18.23 -1.01
CA GLN A 372 -1.75 16.94 -1.57
C GLN A 372 -0.30 16.58 -1.28
N ILE A 373 0.62 17.55 -1.28
CA ILE A 373 2.02 17.33 -0.88
C ILE A 373 2.10 16.95 0.59
N VAL A 374 1.45 17.75 1.44
CA VAL A 374 1.36 17.50 2.89
C VAL A 374 0.79 16.11 3.17
N GLU A 375 -0.26 15.71 2.45
CA GLU A 375 -0.89 14.40 2.60
C GLU A 375 0.06 13.25 2.21
N ILE A 376 0.84 13.40 1.14
CA ILE A 376 1.79 12.37 0.75
C ILE A 376 2.91 12.25 1.81
N GLU A 377 3.49 13.36 2.27
CA GLU A 377 4.53 13.30 3.30
C GLU A 377 4.00 12.73 4.63
N TYR A 378 2.80 13.13 5.03
CA TYR A 378 2.08 12.53 6.16
C TYR A 378 1.98 11.01 6.02
N LEU A 379 1.59 10.51 4.84
CA LEU A 379 1.46 9.06 4.60
C LEU A 379 2.81 8.35 4.64
N LEU A 380 3.87 8.93 4.07
CA LEU A 380 5.19 8.29 4.04
C LEU A 380 5.78 8.17 5.44
N GLU A 381 5.62 9.20 6.28
CA GLU A 381 6.02 9.14 7.69
C GLU A 381 5.25 8.04 8.44
N HIS A 382 3.93 8.01 8.32
CA HIS A 382 3.10 7.05 9.05
C HIS A 382 3.32 5.61 8.58
N LEU A 383 3.59 5.40 7.30
CA LEU A 383 3.90 4.09 6.74
C LEU A 383 5.35 3.65 6.98
N ARG A 384 6.18 4.51 7.58
CA ARG A 384 7.62 4.28 7.84
C ARG A 384 8.36 3.86 6.57
N ILE A 385 8.06 4.53 5.46
CA ILE A 385 8.68 4.23 4.18
C ILE A 385 9.90 5.13 4.03
N ASP A 386 11.08 4.54 4.20
CA ASP A 386 12.35 5.17 3.87
C ASP A 386 12.48 5.25 2.35
N LEU A 387 11.99 6.34 1.76
CA LEU A 387 12.20 6.59 0.34
C LEU A 387 13.65 6.99 0.06
N ALA A 388 14.12 6.76 -1.17
CA ALA A 388 15.30 7.44 -1.66
C ALA A 388 15.14 8.95 -1.45
N ALA A 389 16.03 9.53 -0.64
CA ALA A 389 16.06 10.95 -0.31
C ALA A 389 15.96 11.86 -1.55
N THR A 390 16.36 11.36 -2.72
CA THR A 390 16.29 12.05 -4.01
C THR A 390 14.86 12.43 -4.43
N ALA A 391 13.86 11.55 -4.28
CA ALA A 391 12.49 11.84 -4.75
C ALA A 391 11.81 12.91 -3.89
N LEU A 392 11.95 12.81 -2.56
CA LEU A 392 11.46 13.82 -1.62
C LEU A 392 12.18 15.16 -1.83
N LYS A 393 13.50 15.16 -2.01
CA LYS A 393 14.26 16.38 -2.35
C LYS A 393 13.80 17.01 -3.65
N GLN A 394 13.44 16.22 -4.65
CA GLN A 394 12.90 16.76 -5.90
C GLN A 394 11.51 17.38 -5.69
N LEU A 395 10.66 16.78 -4.86
CA LEU A 395 9.36 17.36 -4.52
C LEU A 395 9.50 18.67 -3.75
N ASP A 396 10.39 18.75 -2.76
CA ASP A 396 10.68 20.01 -2.02
C ASP A 396 11.21 21.09 -2.97
N ARG A 397 12.10 20.72 -3.90
CA ARG A 397 12.59 21.64 -4.95
C ARG A 397 11.45 22.14 -5.84
N ASP A 398 10.60 21.25 -6.32
CA ASP A 398 9.44 21.60 -7.15
C ASP A 398 8.49 22.51 -6.37
N LEU A 399 8.22 22.21 -5.09
CA LEU A 399 7.39 23.04 -4.21
C LEU A 399 7.95 24.47 -4.11
N ARG A 400 9.23 24.63 -3.74
CA ARG A 400 9.87 25.95 -3.62
C ARG A 400 9.88 26.72 -4.94
N THR A 401 10.05 26.02 -6.06
CA THR A 401 10.10 26.63 -7.39
C THR A 401 8.73 27.13 -7.84
N TYR A 402 7.68 26.33 -7.69
CA TYR A 402 6.38 26.60 -8.31
C TYR A 402 5.38 27.27 -7.37
N MET A 403 5.50 27.08 -6.05
CA MET A 403 4.56 27.64 -5.07
C MET A 403 4.39 29.17 -5.18
N PRO A 404 5.44 29.99 -5.27
CA PRO A 404 5.27 31.45 -5.41
C PRO A 404 4.42 31.81 -6.64
N GLY A 405 4.65 31.14 -7.77
CA GLY A 405 3.89 31.34 -8.99
C GLY A 405 2.40 30.98 -8.85
N MET A 406 2.09 29.92 -8.08
CA MET A 406 0.70 29.53 -7.78
C MET A 406 0.00 30.61 -6.93
N ILE A 407 0.66 31.09 -5.88
CA ILE A 407 0.10 32.08 -4.94
C ILE A 407 -0.12 33.42 -5.66
N ASN A 408 0.81 33.85 -6.50
CA ASN A 408 0.70 35.04 -7.34
C ASN A 408 -0.43 34.90 -8.39
N ALA A 409 -0.68 33.70 -8.92
CA ALA A 409 -1.80 33.46 -9.82
C ALA A 409 -3.14 33.65 -9.10
N VAL A 410 -3.31 33.08 -7.90
CA VAL A 410 -4.50 33.27 -7.06
C VAL A 410 -4.73 34.76 -6.79
N GLU A 411 -3.67 35.49 -6.44
CA GLU A 411 -3.74 36.93 -6.15
C GLU A 411 -4.17 37.75 -7.37
N ARG A 412 -3.65 37.45 -8.56
CA ARG A 412 -4.10 38.12 -9.79
C ARG A 412 -5.58 37.90 -10.06
N HIS A 413 -6.10 36.70 -9.83
CA HIS A 413 -7.53 36.43 -10.01
C HIS A 413 -8.39 37.17 -8.97
N LEU A 414 -7.92 37.26 -7.73
CA LEU A 414 -8.58 38.04 -6.69
C LEU A 414 -8.63 39.54 -7.06
N LEU A 415 -7.49 40.12 -7.43
CA LEU A 415 -7.41 41.52 -7.87
C LEU A 415 -8.28 41.81 -9.09
N ASN A 416 -8.39 40.87 -10.03
CA ASN A 416 -9.27 41.01 -11.20
C ASN A 416 -10.74 41.01 -10.79
N ALA A 417 -11.15 40.18 -9.83
CA ALA A 417 -12.50 40.16 -9.29
C ALA A 417 -12.83 41.45 -8.53
N GLU A 418 -11.88 41.98 -7.75
CA GLU A 418 -12.02 43.26 -7.04
C GLU A 418 -12.12 44.45 -8.01
N LYS A 419 -11.31 44.47 -9.07
CA LYS A 419 -11.34 45.55 -10.08
C LYS A 419 -12.62 45.58 -10.91
N ALA A 420 -13.33 44.45 -11.04
CA ALA A 420 -14.59 44.38 -11.76
C ALA A 420 -15.69 45.27 -11.13
N TYR A 421 -15.51 45.69 -9.87
CA TYR A 421 -16.39 46.64 -9.20
C TYR A 421 -16.17 48.11 -9.62
N ARG A 422 -15.11 48.43 -10.38
CA ARG A 422 -14.80 49.82 -10.72
C ARG A 422 -15.64 50.31 -11.91
N PRO A 423 -16.43 51.40 -11.75
CA PRO A 423 -17.33 51.93 -12.79
C PRO A 423 -16.59 52.37 -14.06
N ASP A 424 -15.29 52.67 -13.98
CA ASP A 424 -14.46 53.06 -15.12
C ASP A 424 -14.27 51.93 -16.17
N SER A 425 -14.68 50.70 -15.86
CA SER A 425 -14.58 49.54 -16.76
C SER A 425 -15.82 49.30 -17.65
N LEU A 426 -16.84 50.16 -17.55
CA LEU A 426 -18.09 50.13 -18.34
C LEU A 426 -18.09 51.12 -19.52
N LYS A 427 -16.91 51.46 -20.06
CA LYS A 427 -16.80 52.27 -21.28
C LYS A 427 -16.76 51.40 -22.54
#